data_AF-A0A7V8VFP6-F1
#
_entry.id   AF-A0A7V8VFP6-F1
#
_cell.length_a   1.000
_cell.length_b   1.000
_cell.length_c   1.000
_cell.angle_alpha   90.00
_cell.angle_beta   90.00
_cell.angle_gamma   90.00
#
_symmetry.space_group_name_H-M   'P 1'
#
loop_
_entity.id
_entity.type
_entity.pdbx_description
1 polymer ?
#
loop_
_entity_poly.entity_id
_entity_poly.type
_entity_poly.pdbx_seq_one_letter_code
_entity_poly.pdbx_strand_id
1 'polypeptide(L)'
;MRVRGVPRLGSLIGGSGVLLLGAGLWWLAVPGVAGEDSRSADRRAESQAAVERGYQALTRTAFVPGFWSVHSVERAWQQWGVPEKPADYAAAFRQRYGLHPAPYPNDGLPMGLRRGQILLRPAIAIDCMLCHGSSLFGQSYIGLGNHTLDIQALFEELFRADGRPVKLPFTFCNVRGTNEADAFGVYLLGWRQPDLTLRSQWQNLGLRDDSCADVPAWWLMKKKQTLYYTGGMDSRSVRTLMQFMMHPLTAPADFHRAEPAFRDIQQYLLSLEPPKYPFPIDSAKARRGEAIFRQHCARCHGTYGPNGTYPNKIIPLEEIGTDPQRHAAVSIAYGEAYSRSWFGQEADGWFFRGKRLRWTDGYQAPPLDGIWATAPYFHNGSVPTLYHVLKSSARPRRFTRSFRTEVEDYDTLRVGWKFTELTQPPDPNLPPIERRKIYDTTQPGRSNAGHTYGDSLTESQRWDLIEYLKTL
;
A
#
# COMPACT_ATOMS: atom_id res chain seq x y z
N MET A 1 -54.39 11.77 -37.97
CA MET A 1 -55.04 12.53 -39.07
C MET A 1 -54.30 13.86 -39.24
N ARG A 2 -53.75 14.10 -40.44
CA ARG A 2 -53.17 15.39 -40.87
C ARG A 2 -54.27 16.40 -41.20
N VAL A 3 -53.88 17.67 -41.26
CA VAL A 3 -54.20 18.75 -42.25
C VAL A 3 -54.48 20.07 -41.52
N ARG A 4 -53.49 20.98 -41.44
CA ARG A 4 -53.14 22.16 -42.29
C ARG A 4 -53.89 23.45 -41.92
N GLY A 5 -53.15 24.57 -41.89
CA GLY A 5 -53.70 25.92 -42.11
C GLY A 5 -52.82 27.06 -41.57
N VAL A 6 -51.99 27.64 -42.44
CA VAL A 6 -51.33 28.96 -42.27
C VAL A 6 -52.06 29.95 -43.21
N PRO A 7 -52.07 31.26 -42.90
CA PRO A 7 -51.53 32.21 -43.88
C PRO A 7 -50.69 33.35 -43.28
N ARG A 8 -49.90 33.98 -44.17
CA ARG A 8 -48.94 35.09 -44.03
C ARG A 8 -49.56 36.48 -44.24
N LEU A 9 -48.81 37.54 -43.88
CA LEU A 9 -48.48 38.84 -44.55
C LEU A 9 -48.34 39.94 -43.46
N GLY A 10 -47.43 40.93 -43.47
CA GLY A 10 -46.35 41.37 -44.35
C GLY A 10 -45.79 42.75 -43.88
N SER A 11 -44.57 43.11 -44.31
CA SER A 11 -43.95 44.46 -44.56
C SER A 11 -44.06 45.63 -43.54
N LEU A 12 -43.20 46.65 -43.43
CA LEU A 12 -41.88 47.13 -43.91
C LEU A 12 -41.70 48.57 -43.31
N ILE A 13 -40.48 49.13 -43.31
CA ILE A 13 -40.07 50.58 -43.16
C ILE A 13 -40.05 51.13 -41.70
N GLY A 14 -39.05 51.89 -41.21
CA GLY A 14 -37.91 52.58 -41.81
C GLY A 14 -36.94 53.15 -40.75
N GLY A 15 -35.75 53.54 -41.20
CA GLY A 15 -34.66 54.02 -40.34
C GLY A 15 -34.65 55.53 -40.10
N SER A 16 -33.69 55.96 -39.28
CA SER A 16 -33.11 57.30 -39.27
C SER A 16 -31.71 57.21 -38.67
N GLY A 17 -30.71 57.59 -39.45
CA GLY A 17 -29.32 57.73 -39.01
C GLY A 17 -29.00 59.18 -38.67
N VAL A 18 -27.99 59.37 -37.83
CA VAL A 18 -27.26 60.63 -37.65
C VAL A 18 -25.76 60.31 -37.53
N LEU A 19 -24.99 60.94 -38.44
CA LEU A 19 -23.53 61.07 -38.55
C LEU A 19 -23.00 62.01 -37.43
N LEU A 20 -21.77 61.96 -36.89
CA LEU A 20 -20.45 62.16 -37.53
C LEU A 20 -19.32 62.20 -36.45
N LEU A 21 -18.08 61.91 -36.86
CA LEU A 21 -16.75 62.25 -36.25
C LEU A 21 -16.36 61.46 -34.98
N GLY A 22 -15.19 60.83 -34.81
CA GLY A 22 -13.88 60.98 -35.45
C GLY A 22 -12.83 61.05 -34.33
N ALA A 23 -12.19 59.92 -33.97
CA ALA A 23 -10.92 59.89 -33.22
C ALA A 23 -10.30 58.47 -33.33
N GLY A 24 -9.17 58.37 -34.01
CA GLY A 24 -8.39 57.14 -34.08
C GLY A 24 -7.62 56.91 -32.78
N LEU A 25 -7.76 55.73 -32.19
CA LEU A 25 -6.80 55.19 -31.23
C LEU A 25 -6.13 53.97 -31.87
N TRP A 26 -4.83 54.11 -32.12
CA TRP A 26 -3.93 53.02 -32.44
C TRP A 26 -3.86 52.07 -31.24
N TRP A 27 -4.42 50.86 -31.36
CA TRP A 27 -4.07 49.78 -30.45
C TRP A 27 -2.72 49.21 -30.88
N LEU A 28 -1.67 49.57 -30.13
CA LEU A 28 -0.42 48.83 -30.11
C LEU A 28 -0.74 47.38 -29.70
N ALA A 29 -0.53 46.44 -30.61
CA ALA A 29 -0.53 45.02 -30.29
C ALA A 29 0.60 44.76 -29.26
N VAL A 30 0.23 44.62 -27.99
CA VAL A 30 1.09 44.00 -26.99
C VAL A 30 1.24 42.53 -27.41
N PRO A 31 2.47 42.00 -27.60
CA PRO A 31 2.65 40.58 -27.88
C PRO A 31 2.05 39.78 -26.74
N GLY A 32 0.98 39.03 -27.05
CA GLY A 32 0.37 38.09 -26.14
C GLY A 32 1.40 37.05 -25.68
N VAL A 33 1.33 36.75 -24.39
CA VAL A 33 2.11 35.74 -23.67
C VAL A 33 1.98 34.38 -24.36
N ALA A 34 2.93 34.05 -25.23
CA ALA A 34 3.14 32.70 -25.77
C ALA A 34 4.13 31.87 -24.90
N GLY A 35 4.31 32.25 -23.63
CA GLY A 35 5.34 31.70 -22.74
C GLY A 35 4.84 30.77 -21.63
N GLU A 36 3.53 30.65 -21.40
CA GLU A 36 2.97 29.83 -20.31
C GLU A 36 2.64 28.38 -20.73
N ASP A 37 2.42 28.12 -22.02
CA ASP A 37 1.93 26.83 -22.50
C ASP A 37 3.07 25.78 -22.66
N SER A 38 4.23 26.18 -23.18
CA SER A 38 5.39 25.31 -23.39
C SER A 38 5.99 24.80 -22.07
N ARG A 39 6.17 25.68 -21.08
CA ARG A 39 6.66 25.29 -19.74
C ARG A 39 5.71 24.33 -19.02
N SER A 40 4.41 24.39 -19.31
CA SER A 40 3.43 23.45 -18.75
C SER A 40 3.52 22.07 -19.41
N ALA A 41 3.69 22.04 -20.74
CA ALA A 41 3.88 20.83 -21.51
C ALA A 41 5.21 20.14 -21.16
N ASP A 42 6.30 20.90 -21.06
CA ASP A 42 7.63 20.38 -20.69
C ASP A 42 7.61 19.75 -19.29
N ARG A 43 6.92 20.38 -18.32
CA ARG A 43 6.75 19.82 -16.97
C ARG A 43 5.93 18.54 -16.95
N ARG A 44 4.89 18.44 -17.78
CA ARG A 44 4.09 17.21 -17.92
C ARG A 44 4.91 16.09 -18.57
N ALA A 45 5.66 16.41 -19.62
CA ALA A 45 6.53 15.46 -20.30
C ALA A 45 7.62 14.91 -19.36
N GLU A 46 8.29 15.78 -18.59
CA GLU A 46 9.29 15.35 -17.61
C GLU A 46 8.66 14.51 -16.48
N SER A 47 7.47 14.88 -15.99
CA SER A 47 6.75 14.08 -15.00
C SER A 47 6.42 12.68 -15.52
N GLN A 48 5.96 12.57 -16.76
CA GLN A 48 5.67 11.28 -17.38
C GLN A 48 6.94 10.45 -17.61
N ALA A 49 8.05 11.09 -18.01
CA ALA A 49 9.35 10.43 -18.13
C ALA A 49 9.86 9.91 -16.78
N ALA A 50 9.71 10.67 -15.70
CA ALA A 50 10.07 10.25 -14.34
C ALA A 50 9.23 9.05 -13.86
N VAL A 51 7.93 9.04 -14.15
CA VAL A 51 7.03 7.91 -13.86
C VAL A 51 7.50 6.65 -14.58
N GLU A 52 7.85 6.74 -15.86
CA GLU A 52 8.35 5.60 -16.64
C GLU A 52 9.70 5.11 -16.09
N ARG A 53 10.66 6.00 -15.84
CA ARG A 53 11.95 5.64 -15.22
C ARG A 53 11.73 4.97 -13.86
N GLY A 54 10.76 5.44 -13.08
CA GLY A 54 10.40 4.90 -11.78
C GLY A 54 9.85 3.48 -11.87
N TYR A 55 8.94 3.24 -12.82
CA TYR A 55 8.44 1.90 -13.11
C TYR A 55 9.57 0.94 -13.52
N GLN A 56 10.46 1.38 -14.41
CA GLN A 56 11.60 0.58 -14.83
C GLN A 56 12.56 0.30 -13.68
N ALA A 57 12.88 1.31 -12.87
CA ALA A 57 13.74 1.15 -11.71
C ALA A 57 13.15 0.15 -10.72
N LEU A 58 11.87 0.29 -10.37
CA LEU A 58 11.15 -0.58 -9.44
C LEU A 58 11.09 -2.04 -9.92
N THR A 59 10.82 -2.26 -11.21
CA THR A 59 10.56 -3.60 -11.75
C THR A 59 11.81 -4.30 -12.30
N ARG A 60 12.89 -3.55 -12.62
CA ARG A 60 14.10 -4.09 -13.26
C ARG A 60 15.37 -4.08 -12.40
N THR A 61 15.37 -3.39 -11.26
CA THR A 61 16.59 -3.21 -10.45
C THR A 61 16.53 -4.00 -9.15
N ALA A 62 17.60 -4.76 -8.85
CA ALA A 62 17.81 -5.31 -7.51
C ALA A 62 18.57 -4.28 -6.65
N PHE A 63 17.83 -3.50 -5.85
CA PHE A 63 18.44 -2.50 -4.95
C PHE A 63 19.10 -3.09 -3.72
N VAL A 64 18.84 -4.37 -3.43
CA VAL A 64 19.43 -5.10 -2.31
C VAL A 64 20.22 -6.29 -2.84
N PRO A 65 21.34 -6.64 -2.19
CA PRO A 65 22.06 -7.88 -2.47
C PRO A 65 21.16 -9.11 -2.32
N GLY A 66 21.51 -10.18 -3.02
CA GLY A 66 20.79 -11.45 -2.96
C GLY A 66 20.90 -12.11 -1.58
N PHE A 67 19.80 -12.74 -1.14
CA PHE A 67 19.73 -13.51 0.11
C PHE A 67 20.05 -14.98 -0.11
N TRP A 68 19.66 -15.52 -1.27
CA TRP A 68 19.75 -16.93 -1.57
C TRP A 68 20.49 -17.23 -2.87
N SER A 69 21.02 -18.43 -3.01
CA SER A 69 21.54 -18.88 -4.30
C SER A 69 20.41 -19.00 -5.33
N VAL A 70 20.77 -19.01 -6.61
CA VAL A 70 19.83 -19.23 -7.71
C VAL A 70 19.09 -20.57 -7.65
N HIS A 71 19.66 -21.57 -6.96
CA HIS A 71 19.08 -22.91 -6.83
C HIS A 71 18.09 -23.03 -5.67
N SER A 72 18.06 -22.09 -4.72
CA SER A 72 17.11 -22.11 -3.58
C SER A 72 15.68 -22.25 -4.06
N VAL A 73 15.28 -21.44 -5.05
CA VAL A 73 13.94 -21.46 -5.64
C VAL A 73 13.67 -22.77 -6.35
N GLU A 74 14.65 -23.43 -6.98
CA GLU A 74 14.44 -24.71 -7.66
C GLU A 74 14.27 -25.89 -6.68
N ARG A 75 14.90 -25.78 -5.51
CA ARG A 75 15.00 -26.83 -4.48
C ARG A 75 14.04 -26.65 -3.31
N ALA A 76 13.31 -25.54 -3.23
CA ALA A 76 12.44 -25.23 -2.11
C ALA A 76 11.43 -26.35 -1.80
N TRP A 77 10.90 -27.05 -2.83
CA TRP A 77 9.97 -28.17 -2.65
C TRP A 77 10.47 -29.30 -1.73
N GLN A 78 11.78 -29.48 -1.64
CA GLN A 78 12.40 -30.49 -0.78
C GLN A 78 12.16 -30.19 0.71
N GLN A 79 11.74 -28.97 1.05
CA GLN A 79 11.40 -28.55 2.40
C GLN A 79 9.90 -28.73 2.73
N TRP A 80 9.09 -29.14 1.74
CA TRP A 80 7.62 -29.13 1.86
C TRP A 80 7.05 -30.44 2.39
N GLY A 81 7.88 -31.47 2.59
CA GLY A 81 7.43 -32.80 3.01
C GLY A 81 6.67 -33.56 1.93
N VAL A 82 6.81 -33.15 0.66
CA VAL A 82 6.22 -33.84 -0.50
C VAL A 82 7.21 -34.86 -1.07
N PRO A 83 6.74 -36.00 -1.60
CA PRO A 83 7.62 -37.07 -2.09
C PRO A 83 8.33 -36.72 -3.40
N GLU A 84 7.73 -35.83 -4.21
CA GLU A 84 8.27 -35.41 -5.51
C GLU A 84 7.95 -33.95 -5.80
N LYS A 85 8.68 -33.37 -6.76
CA LYS A 85 8.48 -31.99 -7.20
C LYS A 85 7.09 -31.85 -7.85
N PRO A 86 6.25 -30.90 -7.43
CA PRO A 86 4.94 -30.70 -8.05
C PRO A 86 5.03 -30.42 -9.56
N ALA A 87 4.07 -30.94 -10.32
CA ALA A 87 4.01 -30.78 -11.77
C ALA A 87 3.96 -29.30 -12.19
N ASP A 88 3.02 -28.53 -11.61
CA ASP A 88 3.04 -27.06 -11.70
C ASP A 88 3.80 -26.48 -10.50
N TYR A 89 5.12 -26.61 -10.54
CA TYR A 89 5.98 -26.15 -9.47
C TYR A 89 5.86 -24.64 -9.22
N ALA A 90 5.71 -23.84 -10.28
CA ALA A 90 5.65 -22.40 -10.16
C ALA A 90 4.37 -21.95 -9.43
N ALA A 91 3.21 -22.55 -9.73
CA ALA A 91 1.99 -22.28 -9.00
C ALA A 91 2.06 -22.78 -7.55
N ALA A 92 2.59 -23.98 -7.32
CA ALA A 92 2.73 -24.54 -5.97
C ALA A 92 3.67 -23.68 -5.09
N PHE A 93 4.79 -23.20 -5.65
CA PHE A 93 5.73 -22.29 -4.98
C PHE A 93 5.06 -20.98 -4.58
N ARG A 94 4.32 -20.37 -5.52
CA ARG A 94 3.54 -19.16 -5.25
C ARG A 94 2.48 -19.37 -4.18
N GLN A 95 1.69 -20.44 -4.27
CA GLN A 95 0.64 -20.75 -3.32
C GLN A 95 1.21 -20.99 -1.91
N ARG A 96 2.34 -21.72 -1.80
CA ARG A 96 2.94 -22.02 -0.51
C ARG A 96 3.31 -20.75 0.24
N TYR A 97 4.05 -19.86 -0.41
CA TYR A 97 4.60 -18.66 0.22
C TYR A 97 3.69 -17.42 0.11
N GLY A 98 2.57 -17.52 -0.62
CA GLY A 98 1.69 -16.38 -0.86
C GLY A 98 2.32 -15.33 -1.78
N LEU A 99 2.94 -15.79 -2.87
CA LEU A 99 3.54 -14.95 -3.88
C LEU A 99 2.66 -14.92 -5.13
N HIS A 100 2.89 -13.93 -5.99
CA HIS A 100 2.01 -13.62 -7.11
C HIS A 100 2.75 -13.57 -8.44
N PRO A 101 2.11 -13.87 -9.59
CA PRO A 101 2.74 -13.71 -10.90
C PRO A 101 3.23 -12.27 -11.11
N ALA A 102 4.41 -12.08 -11.71
CA ALA A 102 4.89 -10.75 -12.07
C ALA A 102 4.16 -10.24 -13.32
N PRO A 103 3.53 -9.04 -13.30
CA PRO A 103 2.96 -8.41 -14.49
C PRO A 103 4.02 -7.76 -15.40
N TYR A 104 5.30 -8.03 -15.14
CA TYR A 104 6.47 -7.49 -15.83
C TYR A 104 7.53 -8.59 -16.01
N PRO A 105 8.49 -8.43 -16.95
CA PRO A 105 9.58 -9.38 -17.12
C PRO A 105 10.38 -9.59 -15.82
N ASN A 106 10.45 -10.83 -15.35
CA ASN A 106 11.09 -11.17 -14.07
C ASN A 106 11.72 -12.57 -14.07
N ASP A 107 12.23 -13.04 -15.21
CA ASP A 107 12.95 -14.32 -15.34
C ASP A 107 12.18 -15.56 -14.82
N GLY A 108 10.85 -15.54 -14.94
CA GLY A 108 9.96 -16.60 -14.43
C GLY A 108 9.78 -16.60 -12.91
N LEU A 109 10.38 -15.65 -12.19
CA LEU A 109 10.20 -15.48 -10.74
C LEU A 109 8.90 -14.72 -10.44
N PRO A 110 8.23 -15.03 -9.31
CA PRO A 110 7.07 -14.27 -8.88
C PRO A 110 7.45 -12.86 -8.43
N MET A 111 6.46 -11.97 -8.32
CA MET A 111 6.62 -10.67 -7.66
C MET A 111 7.30 -10.83 -6.30
N GLY A 112 8.23 -9.93 -5.99
CA GLY A 112 8.96 -9.94 -4.73
C GLY A 112 10.26 -10.70 -4.73
N LEU A 113 10.52 -11.56 -5.73
CA LEU A 113 11.80 -12.23 -5.92
C LEU A 113 12.38 -11.83 -7.28
N ARG A 114 13.69 -11.57 -7.34
CA ARG A 114 14.35 -11.27 -8.61
C ARG A 114 15.78 -11.75 -8.67
N ARG A 115 16.33 -11.85 -9.88
CA ARG A 115 17.76 -12.07 -10.08
C ARG A 115 18.54 -10.87 -9.58
N GLY A 116 19.51 -11.15 -8.72
CA GLY A 116 20.45 -10.17 -8.20
C GLY A 116 21.82 -10.81 -8.03
N GLN A 117 22.63 -10.23 -7.16
CA GLN A 117 23.97 -10.74 -6.88
C GLN A 117 24.29 -10.69 -5.38
N ILE A 118 25.13 -11.63 -4.94
CA ILE A 118 25.79 -11.60 -3.64
C ILE A 118 27.29 -11.77 -3.87
N LEU A 119 28.11 -10.79 -3.48
CA LEU A 119 29.57 -10.81 -3.72
C LEU A 119 29.93 -11.21 -5.16
N LEU A 120 29.28 -10.57 -6.15
CA LEU A 120 29.42 -10.81 -7.61
C LEU A 120 28.88 -12.16 -8.13
N ARG A 121 28.39 -13.05 -7.27
CA ARG A 121 27.76 -14.32 -7.69
C ARG A 121 26.27 -14.13 -7.95
N PRO A 122 25.70 -14.76 -8.99
CA PRO A 122 24.25 -14.75 -9.20
C PRO A 122 23.49 -15.25 -7.96
N ALA A 123 22.43 -14.54 -7.61
CA ALA A 123 21.63 -14.80 -6.41
C ALA A 123 20.16 -14.43 -6.64
N ILE A 124 19.30 -14.80 -5.70
CA ILE A 124 17.93 -14.34 -5.58
C ILE A 124 17.88 -13.22 -4.54
N ALA A 125 17.52 -12.03 -4.98
CA ALA A 125 17.21 -10.89 -4.15
C ALA A 125 15.70 -10.78 -3.93
N ILE A 126 15.32 -10.00 -2.93
CA ILE A 126 13.94 -9.56 -2.76
C ILE A 126 13.78 -8.13 -3.30
N ASP A 127 12.55 -7.76 -3.62
CA ASP A 127 12.19 -6.38 -3.92
C ASP A 127 10.93 -5.95 -3.16
N CYS A 128 10.48 -4.72 -3.40
CA CYS A 128 9.33 -4.14 -2.71
C CYS A 128 8.04 -4.95 -2.93
N MET A 129 7.91 -5.65 -4.06
CA MET A 129 6.69 -6.38 -4.43
C MET A 129 6.48 -7.65 -3.62
N LEU A 130 7.46 -8.02 -2.79
CA LEU A 130 7.28 -9.10 -1.82
C LEU A 130 6.11 -8.78 -0.88
N CYS A 131 6.05 -7.53 -0.42
CA CYS A 131 5.01 -7.02 0.47
C CYS A 131 3.99 -6.14 -0.26
N HIS A 132 4.40 -5.36 -1.26
CA HIS A 132 3.56 -4.36 -1.94
C HIS A 132 3.07 -4.80 -3.34
N GLY A 133 3.09 -6.10 -3.62
CA GLY A 133 2.56 -6.68 -4.86
C GLY A 133 1.65 -7.86 -4.58
N SER A 134 0.44 -7.83 -5.12
CA SER A 134 -0.55 -8.90 -4.94
C SER A 134 -1.43 -9.07 -6.17
N SER A 135 -2.30 -10.09 -6.18
CA SER A 135 -3.26 -10.32 -7.26
C SER A 135 -4.70 -10.19 -6.78
N LEU A 136 -5.59 -9.84 -7.71
CA LEU A 136 -7.04 -9.95 -7.59
C LEU A 136 -7.59 -10.52 -8.89
N PHE A 137 -8.33 -11.61 -8.78
CA PHE A 137 -9.13 -12.17 -9.88
C PHE A 137 -8.30 -12.44 -11.14
N GLY A 138 -7.14 -13.07 -10.96
CA GLY A 138 -6.20 -13.38 -12.06
C GLY A 138 -5.31 -12.21 -12.52
N GLN A 139 -5.47 -11.00 -11.98
CA GLN A 139 -4.64 -9.84 -12.33
C GLN A 139 -3.71 -9.44 -11.19
N SER A 140 -2.42 -9.28 -11.49
CA SER A 140 -1.41 -8.79 -10.55
C SER A 140 -1.33 -7.26 -10.55
N TYR A 141 -1.13 -6.67 -9.37
CA TYR A 141 -1.08 -5.23 -9.14
C TYR A 141 0.18 -4.85 -8.36
N ILE A 142 0.89 -3.84 -8.87
CA ILE A 142 1.89 -3.11 -8.10
C ILE A 142 1.16 -2.11 -7.20
N GLY A 143 1.53 -2.09 -5.92
CA GLY A 143 0.95 -1.21 -4.91
C GLY A 143 -0.25 -1.80 -4.17
N LEU A 144 -0.67 -3.03 -4.46
CA LEU A 144 -1.63 -3.77 -3.64
C LEU A 144 -0.89 -4.59 -2.59
N GLY A 145 -1.27 -4.44 -1.32
CA GLY A 145 -0.69 -5.19 -0.21
C GLY A 145 -0.82 -6.71 -0.35
N ASN A 146 0.29 -7.42 -0.14
CA ASN A 146 0.34 -8.88 -0.18
C ASN A 146 -0.14 -9.51 1.13
N HIS A 147 -1.46 -9.48 1.30
CA HIS A 147 -2.19 -10.09 2.42
C HIS A 147 -2.20 -11.65 2.37
N THR A 148 -1.45 -12.28 1.44
CA THR A 148 -1.30 -13.75 1.36
C THR A 148 0.06 -14.27 1.80
N LEU A 149 1.04 -13.37 1.98
CA LEU A 149 2.45 -13.67 2.20
C LEU A 149 2.72 -14.45 3.50
N ASP A 150 3.55 -15.49 3.43
CA ASP A 150 4.23 -16.07 4.60
C ASP A 150 5.75 -15.88 4.46
N ILE A 151 6.21 -14.67 4.79
CA ILE A 151 7.62 -14.28 4.65
C ILE A 151 8.53 -15.04 5.62
N GLN A 152 8.02 -15.48 6.78
CA GLN A 152 8.76 -16.33 7.71
C GLN A 152 9.11 -17.67 7.05
N ALA A 153 8.11 -18.37 6.51
CA ALA A 153 8.33 -19.64 5.83
C ALA A 153 9.22 -19.47 4.60
N LEU A 154 8.99 -18.41 3.81
CA LEU A 154 9.80 -18.12 2.62
C LEU A 154 11.29 -18.04 2.97
N PHE A 155 11.64 -17.24 3.98
CA PHE A 155 13.03 -17.07 4.38
C PHE A 155 13.63 -18.34 4.95
N GLU A 156 12.97 -18.98 5.93
CA GLU A 156 13.50 -20.17 6.59
C GLU A 156 13.69 -21.34 5.61
N GLU A 157 12.74 -21.54 4.69
CA GLU A 157 12.78 -22.67 3.78
C GLU A 157 13.72 -22.43 2.59
N LEU A 158 13.82 -21.20 2.07
CA LEU A 158 14.82 -20.91 1.04
C LEU A 158 16.25 -20.96 1.59
N PHE A 159 16.46 -20.55 2.85
CA PHE A 159 17.74 -20.75 3.53
C PHE A 159 18.08 -22.23 3.72
N ARG A 160 17.11 -23.06 4.14
CA ARG A 160 17.28 -24.52 4.19
C ARG A 160 17.56 -25.14 2.82
N ALA A 161 16.84 -24.71 1.77
CA ALA A 161 17.06 -25.18 0.39
C ALA A 161 18.45 -24.80 -0.15
N ASP A 162 19.05 -23.75 0.38
CA ASP A 162 20.44 -23.35 0.13
C ASP A 162 21.49 -24.14 0.92
N GLY A 163 21.07 -25.08 1.78
CA GLY A 163 21.97 -25.80 2.69
C GLY A 163 22.49 -24.91 3.84
N ARG A 164 21.84 -23.77 4.11
CA ARG A 164 22.21 -22.81 5.15
C ARG A 164 21.02 -22.59 6.08
N PRO A 165 20.70 -23.50 7.02
CA PRO A 165 19.56 -23.35 7.92
C PRO A 165 19.78 -22.18 8.91
N VAL A 166 19.53 -20.96 8.45
CA VAL A 166 19.68 -19.73 9.23
C VAL A 166 18.47 -19.58 10.15
N LYS A 167 18.74 -19.43 11.45
CA LYS A 167 17.73 -18.93 12.40
C LYS A 167 17.55 -17.43 12.16
N LEU A 168 16.33 -17.01 11.85
CA LEU A 168 16.04 -15.59 11.67
C LEU A 168 16.22 -14.83 12.99
N PRO A 169 16.72 -13.57 12.95
CA PRO A 169 17.03 -12.81 14.15
C PRO A 169 15.80 -12.37 14.96
N PHE A 170 14.63 -12.37 14.33
CA PHE A 170 13.33 -12.06 14.91
C PHE A 170 12.23 -12.67 14.01
N THR A 171 10.99 -12.61 14.47
CA THR A 171 9.82 -13.09 13.70
C THR A 171 9.48 -12.12 12.57
N PHE A 172 9.56 -12.60 11.33
CA PHE A 172 9.28 -11.85 10.10
C PHE A 172 7.79 -11.86 9.71
N CYS A 173 7.03 -12.85 10.21
CA CYS A 173 5.59 -13.03 9.99
C CYS A 173 4.97 -13.74 11.20
N ASN A 174 4.18 -13.01 11.98
CA ASN A 174 3.40 -13.58 13.09
C ASN A 174 2.17 -14.37 12.64
N VAL A 175 1.50 -13.89 11.58
CA VAL A 175 0.33 -14.50 10.96
C VAL A 175 0.36 -14.23 9.46
N ARG A 176 -0.03 -15.22 8.67
CA ARG A 176 0.05 -15.14 7.20
C ARG A 176 -0.73 -13.93 6.69
N GLY A 177 -0.10 -13.14 5.83
CA GLY A 177 -0.62 -11.90 5.28
C GLY A 177 -0.19 -10.64 6.02
N THR A 178 0.40 -10.74 7.21
CA THR A 178 1.04 -9.61 7.88
C THR A 178 2.55 -9.63 7.66
N ASN A 179 3.21 -8.50 7.87
CA ASN A 179 4.65 -8.45 8.02
C ASN A 179 5.07 -7.51 9.16
N GLU A 180 6.23 -7.81 9.74
CA GLU A 180 6.80 -7.06 10.84
C GLU A 180 7.81 -6.03 10.31
N ALA A 181 7.43 -5.26 9.28
CA ALA A 181 8.32 -4.33 8.58
C ALA A 181 9.06 -3.34 9.52
N ASP A 182 8.43 -2.93 10.62
CA ASP A 182 9.10 -2.11 11.63
C ASP A 182 10.23 -2.84 12.34
N ALA A 183 10.03 -4.13 12.67
CA ALA A 183 11.06 -4.96 13.27
C ALA A 183 12.26 -5.11 12.33
N PHE A 184 12.03 -5.30 11.02
CA PHE A 184 13.09 -5.24 10.00
C PHE A 184 13.81 -3.90 10.05
N GLY A 185 13.05 -2.81 10.06
CA GLY A 185 13.58 -1.46 10.12
C GLY A 185 14.49 -1.20 11.33
N VAL A 186 14.02 -1.59 12.51
CA VAL A 186 14.74 -1.48 13.79
C VAL A 186 15.99 -2.34 13.78
N TYR A 187 15.87 -3.60 13.35
CA TYR A 187 16.99 -4.54 13.28
C TYR A 187 18.09 -4.04 12.32
N LEU A 188 17.70 -3.63 11.11
CA LEU A 188 18.62 -3.18 10.08
C LEU A 188 19.32 -1.85 10.46
N LEU A 189 18.58 -0.90 11.04
CA LEU A 189 19.17 0.36 11.51
C LEU A 189 20.12 0.13 12.69
N GLY A 190 19.87 -0.89 13.52
CA GLY A 190 20.76 -1.28 14.62
C GLY A 190 22.17 -1.69 14.17
N TRP A 191 22.37 -2.02 12.89
CA TRP A 191 23.71 -2.27 12.32
C TRP A 191 24.36 -1.03 11.71
N ARG A 192 23.67 0.13 11.66
CA ARG A 192 24.13 1.32 10.93
C ARG A 192 24.52 2.45 11.86
N GLN A 193 25.62 3.10 11.52
CA GLN A 193 25.97 4.42 12.01
C GLN A 193 25.12 5.50 11.32
N PRO A 194 25.06 6.74 11.86
CA PRO A 194 24.30 7.81 11.22
C PRO A 194 24.65 8.07 9.75
N ASP A 195 25.89 7.83 9.36
CA ASP A 195 26.42 7.99 7.99
C ASP A 195 26.27 6.73 7.11
N LEU A 196 25.45 5.75 7.53
CA LEU A 196 25.20 4.46 6.89
C LEU A 196 26.36 3.45 6.94
N THR A 197 27.52 3.80 7.52
CA THR A 197 28.58 2.82 7.74
C THR A 197 28.12 1.74 8.73
N LEU A 198 28.75 0.56 8.68
CA LEU A 198 28.39 -0.54 9.58
C LEU A 198 28.97 -0.34 10.98
N ARG A 199 28.19 -0.74 11.98
CA ARG A 199 28.67 -0.94 13.35
C ARG A 199 29.34 -2.31 13.46
N SER A 200 30.38 -2.39 14.30
CA SER A 200 31.00 -3.67 14.66
C SER A 200 30.12 -4.55 15.56
N GLN A 201 29.19 -3.92 16.30
CA GLN A 201 28.23 -4.60 17.16
C GLN A 201 26.82 -4.06 16.89
N TRP A 202 25.84 -4.95 16.89
CA TRP A 202 24.44 -4.58 16.72
C TRP A 202 23.95 -3.78 17.92
N GLN A 203 23.36 -2.62 17.66
CA GLN A 203 22.71 -1.80 18.66
C GLN A 203 21.24 -2.18 18.76
N ASN A 204 20.78 -2.61 19.94
CA ASN A 204 19.36 -2.80 20.18
C ASN A 204 18.65 -1.44 20.26
N LEU A 205 17.80 -1.16 19.28
CA LEU A 205 16.98 0.05 19.20
C LEU A 205 15.54 -0.19 19.67
N GLY A 206 15.34 -1.17 20.55
CA GLY A 206 14.02 -1.58 21.04
C GLY A 206 13.29 -2.51 20.07
N LEU A 207 14.01 -3.50 19.52
CA LEU A 207 13.43 -4.49 18.62
C LEU A 207 12.28 -5.24 19.31
N ARG A 208 11.12 -5.23 18.66
CA ARG A 208 9.94 -6.01 19.04
C ARG A 208 9.42 -6.75 17.81
N ASP A 209 9.03 -7.99 18.00
CA ASP A 209 8.48 -8.85 16.95
C ASP A 209 7.10 -9.41 17.34
N ASP A 210 6.42 -8.73 18.27
CA ASP A 210 5.07 -9.04 18.75
C ASP A 210 3.99 -8.10 18.19
N SER A 211 4.35 -7.28 17.21
CA SER A 211 3.41 -6.46 16.44
C SER A 211 2.96 -7.20 15.17
N CYS A 212 1.79 -6.87 14.64
CA CYS A 212 1.38 -7.30 13.31
C CYS A 212 1.00 -6.07 12.48
N ALA A 213 1.44 -6.03 11.22
CA ALA A 213 1.05 -4.99 10.29
C ALA A 213 0.57 -5.56 8.96
N ASP A 214 -0.59 -5.10 8.51
CA ASP A 214 -1.03 -5.25 7.12
C ASP A 214 -0.28 -4.25 6.22
N VAL A 215 -0.27 -4.48 4.91
CA VAL A 215 0.48 -3.64 3.97
C VAL A 215 -0.43 -2.58 3.33
N PRO A 216 -0.21 -1.28 3.59
CA PRO A 216 -1.03 -0.23 3.00
C PRO A 216 -0.91 -0.21 1.47
N ALA A 217 -2.01 0.09 0.80
CA ALA A 217 -2.02 0.27 -0.65
C ALA A 217 -1.27 1.56 -1.05
N TRP A 218 -0.37 1.45 -2.02
CA TRP A 218 0.48 2.57 -2.45
C TRP A 218 -0.25 3.62 -3.27
N TRP A 219 -1.34 3.27 -3.97
CA TRP A 219 -2.17 4.26 -4.67
C TRP A 219 -2.79 5.31 -3.72
N LEU A 220 -2.76 5.07 -2.41
CA LEU A 220 -3.18 6.05 -1.40
C LEU A 220 -2.12 7.14 -1.16
N MET A 221 -0.85 6.90 -1.52
CA MET A 221 0.27 7.80 -1.21
C MET A 221 0.06 9.20 -1.77
N LYS A 222 -0.52 9.34 -2.98
CA LYS A 222 -0.75 10.64 -3.63
C LYS A 222 -1.66 11.59 -2.85
N LYS A 223 -2.50 11.06 -1.95
CA LYS A 223 -3.36 11.87 -1.08
C LYS A 223 -2.73 12.15 0.28
N LYS A 224 -1.77 11.33 0.72
CA LYS A 224 -1.24 11.39 2.08
C LYS A 224 -0.15 12.44 2.18
N GLN A 225 -0.12 13.14 3.31
CA GLN A 225 0.99 13.99 3.73
C GLN A 225 2.00 13.21 4.57
N THR A 226 1.57 12.12 5.21
CA THR A 226 2.39 11.27 6.08
C THR A 226 2.34 9.79 5.70
N LEU A 227 3.38 9.02 6.02
CA LEU A 227 3.48 7.57 5.79
C LEU A 227 3.35 6.78 7.09
N TYR A 228 3.22 5.46 6.90
CA TYR A 228 2.96 4.45 7.93
C TYR A 228 1.60 4.64 8.61
N TYR A 229 1.15 3.61 9.33
CA TYR A 229 -0.13 3.67 10.04
C TYR A 229 -0.13 4.75 11.12
N THR A 230 1.01 5.06 11.72
CA THR A 230 1.13 6.11 12.74
C THR A 230 1.18 7.51 12.15
N GLY A 231 1.40 7.67 10.83
CA GLY A 231 1.66 8.97 10.22
C GLY A 231 2.99 9.60 10.68
N GLY A 232 3.94 8.79 11.14
CA GLY A 232 5.17 9.26 11.79
C GLY A 232 6.24 9.81 10.84
N MET A 233 6.12 9.59 9.53
CA MET A 233 7.06 10.08 8.51
C MET A 233 6.36 10.98 7.49
N ASP A 234 7.11 11.88 6.85
CA ASP A 234 6.61 12.66 5.71
C ASP A 234 6.52 11.79 4.45
N SER A 235 5.39 11.86 3.75
CA SER A 235 5.14 11.16 2.48
C SER A 235 6.05 11.52 1.33
N ARG A 236 6.71 12.67 1.41
CA ARG A 236 7.59 13.18 0.35
C ARG A 236 9.02 12.71 0.54
N SER A 237 9.35 12.05 1.65
CA SER A 237 10.68 11.46 1.83
C SER A 237 10.88 10.31 0.86
N VAL A 238 11.93 10.44 0.05
CA VAL A 238 12.38 9.35 -0.82
C VAL A 238 13.22 8.37 -0.03
N ARG A 239 14.00 8.87 0.94
CA ARG A 239 14.87 8.03 1.78
C ARG A 239 14.08 7.05 2.63
N THR A 240 12.88 7.41 3.10
CA THR A 240 12.00 6.48 3.83
C THR A 240 11.68 5.22 3.02
N LEU A 241 11.63 5.29 1.68
CA LEU A 241 11.40 4.13 0.81
C LEU A 241 12.63 3.19 0.70
N MET A 242 13.80 3.66 1.13
CA MET A 242 15.08 2.95 0.97
C MET A 242 15.47 2.12 2.21
N GLN A 243 14.60 2.04 3.22
CA GLN A 243 14.92 1.41 4.50
C GLN A 243 15.43 -0.03 4.37
N PHE A 244 14.84 -0.81 3.45
CA PHE A 244 15.23 -2.19 3.20
C PHE A 244 16.58 -2.35 2.47
N MET A 245 17.17 -1.26 1.96
CA MET A 245 18.54 -1.28 1.40
C MET A 245 19.62 -1.47 2.47
N MET A 246 19.28 -1.35 3.76
CA MET A 246 20.23 -1.49 4.88
C MET A 246 20.83 -2.89 5.06
N HIS A 247 20.60 -3.82 4.13
CA HIS A 247 21.33 -5.09 4.04
C HIS A 247 22.85 -4.90 4.28
N PRO A 248 23.53 -5.69 5.13
CA PRO A 248 24.91 -5.41 5.54
C PRO A 248 25.91 -5.25 4.38
N LEU A 249 25.70 -5.94 3.26
CA LEU A 249 26.55 -5.81 2.07
C LEU A 249 26.32 -4.53 1.23
N THR A 250 25.35 -3.69 1.60
CA THR A 250 25.12 -2.37 0.96
C THR A 250 26.02 -1.32 1.60
N ALA A 251 26.87 -0.67 0.80
CA ALA A 251 27.74 0.40 1.26
C ALA A 251 27.03 1.77 1.20
N PRO A 252 27.49 2.80 1.95
CA PRO A 252 26.92 4.15 1.88
C PRO A 252 26.81 4.71 0.45
N ALA A 253 27.82 4.46 -0.39
CA ALA A 253 27.83 4.90 -1.78
C ALA A 253 26.68 4.30 -2.62
N ASP A 254 26.19 3.12 -2.28
CA ASP A 254 25.10 2.48 -3.01
C ASP A 254 23.75 3.16 -2.70
N PHE A 255 23.54 3.66 -1.48
CA PHE A 255 22.37 4.48 -1.15
C PHE A 255 22.38 5.77 -1.97
N HIS A 256 23.50 6.50 -1.99
CA HIS A 256 23.61 7.73 -2.77
C HIS A 256 23.41 7.49 -4.28
N ARG A 257 23.90 6.35 -4.80
CA ARG A 257 23.70 5.96 -6.20
C ARG A 257 22.23 5.63 -6.51
N ALA A 258 21.52 5.02 -5.56
CA ALA A 258 20.13 4.61 -5.75
C ALA A 258 19.13 5.75 -5.53
N GLU A 259 19.46 6.76 -4.71
CA GLU A 259 18.54 7.84 -4.33
C GLU A 259 17.84 8.51 -5.54
N PRO A 260 18.50 8.84 -6.67
CA PRO A 260 17.82 9.37 -7.86
C PRO A 260 16.76 8.43 -8.43
N ALA A 261 17.06 7.12 -8.52
CA ALA A 261 16.10 6.12 -8.99
C ALA A 261 14.90 6.01 -8.03
N PHE A 262 15.12 6.13 -6.72
CA PHE A 262 14.02 6.17 -5.75
C PHE A 262 13.15 7.44 -5.87
N ARG A 263 13.70 8.57 -6.35
CA ARG A 263 12.88 9.77 -6.66
C ARG A 263 11.92 9.49 -7.81
N ASP A 264 12.41 8.86 -8.88
CA ASP A 264 11.59 8.42 -10.00
C ASP A 264 10.57 7.34 -9.57
N ILE A 265 10.99 6.37 -8.75
CA ILE A 265 10.07 5.37 -8.16
C ILE A 265 8.95 6.06 -7.40
N GLN A 266 9.25 7.07 -6.58
CA GLN A 266 8.21 7.82 -5.86
C GLN A 266 7.23 8.48 -6.83
N GLN A 267 7.67 9.04 -7.96
CA GLN A 267 6.76 9.58 -8.97
C GLN A 267 5.84 8.48 -9.54
N TYR A 268 6.38 7.30 -9.83
CA TYR A 268 5.58 6.15 -10.23
C TYR A 268 4.55 5.75 -9.16
N LEU A 269 4.96 5.65 -7.88
CA LEU A 269 4.04 5.32 -6.78
C LEU A 269 2.90 6.34 -6.63
N LEU A 270 3.19 7.64 -6.82
CA LEU A 270 2.20 8.71 -6.79
C LEU A 270 1.25 8.69 -8.00
N SER A 271 1.64 8.01 -9.09
CA SER A 271 0.79 7.84 -10.28
C SER A 271 -0.16 6.65 -10.21
N LEU A 272 -0.01 5.77 -9.20
CA LEU A 272 -0.83 4.58 -9.07
C LEU A 272 -2.30 4.94 -8.81
N GLU A 273 -3.19 4.21 -9.49
CA GLU A 273 -4.64 4.28 -9.31
C GLU A 273 -5.18 2.96 -8.75
N PRO A 274 -6.19 2.99 -7.87
CA PRO A 274 -6.85 1.78 -7.43
C PRO A 274 -7.60 1.08 -8.59
N PRO A 275 -7.74 -0.25 -8.55
CA PRO A 275 -8.64 -0.93 -9.47
C PRO A 275 -10.10 -0.56 -9.19
N LYS A 276 -10.89 -0.43 -10.25
CA LYS A 276 -12.34 -0.24 -10.12
C LYS A 276 -13.00 -1.53 -9.66
N TYR A 277 -14.03 -1.40 -8.81
CA TYR A 277 -14.84 -2.54 -8.40
C TYR A 277 -15.49 -3.21 -9.64
N PRO A 278 -15.23 -4.49 -9.91
CA PRO A 278 -15.60 -5.12 -11.18
C PRO A 278 -17.02 -5.70 -11.20
N PHE A 279 -17.74 -5.67 -10.07
CA PHE A 279 -19.07 -6.25 -9.95
C PHE A 279 -20.17 -5.18 -10.00
N PRO A 280 -21.44 -5.56 -10.21
CA PRO A 280 -22.55 -4.62 -10.21
C PRO A 280 -22.66 -3.81 -8.92
N ILE A 281 -23.03 -2.54 -9.05
CA ILE A 281 -23.28 -1.62 -7.95
C ILE A 281 -24.72 -1.12 -8.04
N ASP A 282 -25.48 -1.25 -6.95
CA ASP A 282 -26.79 -0.62 -6.81
C ASP A 282 -26.60 0.89 -6.57
N SER A 283 -26.83 1.66 -7.64
CA SER A 283 -26.64 3.12 -7.59
C SER A 283 -27.55 3.83 -6.58
N ALA A 284 -28.75 3.30 -6.28
CA ALA A 284 -29.66 3.91 -5.33
C ALA A 284 -29.18 3.70 -3.90
N LYS A 285 -28.68 2.50 -3.60
CA LYS A 285 -28.00 2.18 -2.33
C LYS A 285 -26.74 3.01 -2.17
N ALA A 286 -25.88 3.07 -3.19
CA ALA A 286 -24.64 3.84 -3.16
C ALA A 286 -24.90 5.34 -2.90
N ARG A 287 -25.93 5.94 -3.51
CA ARG A 287 -26.31 7.35 -3.23
C ARG A 287 -26.74 7.57 -1.78
N ARG A 288 -27.51 6.65 -1.18
CA ARG A 288 -27.85 6.73 0.26
C ARG A 288 -26.64 6.51 1.15
N GLY A 289 -25.77 5.56 0.77
CA GLY A 289 -24.49 5.29 1.42
C GLY A 289 -23.56 6.49 1.42
N GLU A 290 -23.50 7.25 0.33
CA GLU A 290 -22.71 8.47 0.24
C GLU A 290 -23.17 9.51 1.26
N ALA A 291 -24.49 9.70 1.42
CA ALA A 291 -25.03 10.63 2.42
C ALA A 291 -24.63 10.23 3.85
N ILE A 292 -24.72 8.93 4.17
CA ILE A 292 -24.25 8.38 5.45
C ILE A 292 -22.74 8.61 5.62
N PHE A 293 -21.96 8.31 4.58
CA PHE A 293 -20.51 8.49 4.61
C PHE A 293 -20.11 9.93 4.89
N ARG A 294 -20.74 10.90 4.22
CA ARG A 294 -20.49 12.33 4.42
C ARG A 294 -20.79 12.77 5.85
N GLN A 295 -21.86 12.23 6.45
CA GLN A 295 -22.27 12.55 7.81
C GLN A 295 -21.37 11.92 8.88
N HIS A 296 -20.92 10.68 8.69
CA HIS A 296 -20.29 9.89 9.75
C HIS A 296 -18.79 9.62 9.56
N CYS A 297 -18.29 9.59 8.32
CA CYS A 297 -16.97 9.05 7.98
C CYS A 297 -16.01 10.10 7.43
N ALA A 298 -16.52 11.04 6.62
CA ALA A 298 -15.72 11.98 5.83
C ALA A 298 -14.81 12.89 6.68
N ARG A 299 -15.18 13.16 7.94
CA ARG A 299 -14.37 13.96 8.87
C ARG A 299 -12.96 13.38 9.12
N CYS A 300 -12.79 12.06 8.99
CA CYS A 300 -11.51 11.38 9.19
C CYS A 300 -10.94 10.90 7.85
N HIS A 301 -11.78 10.27 7.02
CA HIS A 301 -11.35 9.62 5.77
C HIS A 301 -11.36 10.54 4.55
N GLY A 302 -11.83 11.78 4.69
CA GLY A 302 -11.94 12.73 3.59
C GLY A 302 -13.17 12.57 2.72
N THR A 303 -13.22 13.35 1.66
CA THR A 303 -14.28 13.36 0.64
C THR A 303 -13.73 12.88 -0.70
N TYR A 304 -14.62 12.41 -1.57
CA TYR A 304 -14.28 11.74 -2.83
C TYR A 304 -14.93 12.44 -4.02
N GLY A 305 -14.37 12.23 -5.21
CA GLY A 305 -14.75 12.94 -6.44
C GLY A 305 -13.74 14.03 -6.84
N PRO A 306 -14.03 14.81 -7.90
CA PRO A 306 -13.08 15.76 -8.50
C PRO A 306 -12.51 16.81 -7.55
N ASN A 307 -13.30 17.21 -6.53
CA ASN A 307 -12.92 18.20 -5.53
C ASN A 307 -12.75 17.57 -4.13
N GLY A 308 -12.47 16.26 -4.07
CA GLY A 308 -12.29 15.53 -2.83
C GLY A 308 -11.09 16.06 -2.04
N THR A 309 -11.22 16.08 -0.72
CA THR A 309 -10.17 16.51 0.22
C THR A 309 -9.85 15.39 1.19
N TYR A 310 -8.57 15.24 1.57
CA TYR A 310 -8.15 14.27 2.58
C TYR A 310 -7.53 15.00 3.78
N PRO A 311 -8.14 14.90 4.98
CA PRO A 311 -7.69 15.63 6.17
C PRO A 311 -6.32 15.19 6.72
N ASN A 312 -5.82 14.01 6.33
CA ASN A 312 -4.61 13.42 6.90
C ASN A 312 -4.67 13.30 8.44
N LYS A 313 -5.86 12.96 8.97
CA LYS A 313 -6.11 12.97 10.41
C LYS A 313 -5.47 11.76 11.11
N ILE A 314 -4.73 12.04 12.19
CA ILE A 314 -4.33 11.03 13.19
C ILE A 314 -5.44 10.97 14.24
N ILE A 315 -5.90 9.75 14.54
CA ILE A 315 -6.87 9.47 15.59
C ILE A 315 -6.10 8.91 16.79
N PRO A 316 -6.18 9.55 17.97
CA PRO A 316 -5.50 9.06 19.17
C PRO A 316 -5.89 7.62 19.50
N LEU A 317 -4.97 6.82 20.05
CA LEU A 317 -5.21 5.42 20.42
C LEU A 317 -6.40 5.26 21.36
N GLU A 318 -6.56 6.17 22.32
CA GLU A 318 -7.67 6.19 23.28
C GLU A 318 -9.02 6.46 22.62
N GLU A 319 -9.06 7.18 21.50
CA GLU A 319 -10.28 7.46 20.74
C GLU A 319 -10.61 6.31 19.77
N ILE A 320 -9.62 5.86 18.99
CA ILE A 320 -9.84 4.83 17.98
C ILE A 320 -10.00 3.44 18.59
N GLY A 321 -9.33 3.14 19.71
CA GLY A 321 -9.44 1.88 20.45
C GLY A 321 -8.95 0.62 19.71
N THR A 322 -8.32 0.76 18.53
CA THR A 322 -7.71 -0.36 17.80
C THR A 322 -6.41 -0.80 18.47
N ASP A 323 -5.90 -1.99 18.11
CA ASP A 323 -4.68 -2.56 18.70
C ASP A 323 -3.52 -1.55 18.83
N PRO A 324 -3.00 -1.28 20.03
CA PRO A 324 -1.96 -0.28 20.24
C PRO A 324 -0.54 -0.80 19.96
N GLN A 325 -0.37 -2.11 19.75
CA GLN A 325 0.94 -2.76 19.73
C GLN A 325 1.81 -2.27 18.58
N ARG A 326 1.22 -2.02 17.41
CA ARG A 326 1.94 -1.50 16.24
C ARG A 326 2.50 -0.08 16.49
N HIS A 327 1.80 0.76 17.23
CA HIS A 327 2.29 2.07 17.66
C HIS A 327 3.43 1.91 18.69
N ALA A 328 3.24 1.04 19.70
CA ALA A 328 4.22 0.77 20.75
C ALA A 328 5.50 0.05 20.24
N ALA A 329 5.44 -0.61 19.07
CA ALA A 329 6.55 -1.35 18.48
C ALA A 329 7.73 -0.46 18.06
N VAL A 330 7.46 0.82 17.80
CA VAL A 330 8.50 1.78 17.41
C VAL A 330 8.93 2.53 18.66
N SER A 331 10.14 2.24 19.16
CA SER A 331 10.64 2.87 20.40
C SER A 331 11.12 4.32 20.17
N ILE A 332 11.18 5.12 21.24
CA ILE A 332 11.81 6.45 21.24
C ILE A 332 13.29 6.32 20.80
N ALA A 333 14.01 5.31 21.28
CA ALA A 333 15.41 5.07 20.92
C ALA A 333 15.59 4.85 19.41
N TYR A 334 14.69 4.10 18.78
CA TYR A 334 14.68 3.95 17.33
C TYR A 334 14.37 5.27 16.62
N GLY A 335 13.33 6.00 17.07
CA GLY A 335 12.96 7.29 16.47
C GLY A 335 14.09 8.32 16.51
N GLU A 336 14.83 8.38 17.61
CA GLU A 336 16.02 9.20 17.75
C GLU A 336 17.17 8.76 16.83
N ALA A 337 17.47 7.47 16.79
CA ALA A 337 18.51 6.91 15.93
C ALA A 337 18.19 7.18 14.45
N TYR A 338 16.94 6.97 14.04
CA TYR A 338 16.47 7.25 12.69
C TYR A 338 16.62 8.74 12.34
N SER A 339 16.20 9.61 13.25
CA SER A 339 16.29 11.07 13.05
C SER A 339 17.73 11.58 12.89
N ARG A 340 18.69 10.98 13.60
CA ARG A 340 20.12 11.30 13.45
C ARG A 340 20.74 10.69 12.20
N SER A 341 20.20 9.59 11.70
CA SER A 341 20.73 8.89 10.53
C SER A 341 20.53 9.64 9.21
N TRP A 342 21.23 9.22 8.17
CA TRP A 342 21.09 9.71 6.80
C TRP A 342 19.62 9.78 6.32
N PHE A 343 18.77 8.83 6.73
CA PHE A 343 17.34 8.85 6.44
C PHE A 343 16.66 10.10 7.02
N GLY A 344 16.95 10.39 8.29
CA GLY A 344 16.51 11.59 8.99
C GLY A 344 17.29 12.85 8.61
N GLN A 345 18.15 12.84 7.58
CA GLN A 345 18.91 13.99 7.11
C GLN A 345 18.59 14.42 5.68
N GLU A 346 17.46 14.00 5.10
CA GLU A 346 17.05 14.45 3.76
C GLU A 346 16.89 15.98 3.72
N ALA A 347 17.68 16.65 2.88
CA ALA A 347 17.76 18.11 2.77
C ALA A 347 16.77 18.69 1.74
N ASP A 348 16.59 17.99 0.61
CA ASP A 348 16.03 18.57 -0.63
C ASP A 348 14.66 18.02 -1.06
N GLY A 349 13.95 17.29 -0.19
CA GLY A 349 12.53 17.10 -0.42
C GLY A 349 11.77 18.40 -0.16
N TRP A 350 10.53 18.48 -0.60
CA TRP A 350 9.56 19.58 -0.39
C TRP A 350 9.25 19.88 1.10
N PHE A 351 10.11 19.49 2.04
CA PHE A 351 9.98 19.59 3.47
C PHE A 351 10.00 21.03 3.98
N PHE A 352 9.23 21.27 5.05
CA PHE A 352 9.61 22.31 6.01
C PHE A 352 10.86 21.83 6.75
N ARG A 353 11.90 22.67 6.83
CA ARG A 353 13.08 22.42 7.67
C ARG A 353 12.64 21.99 9.08
N GLY A 354 13.14 20.84 9.56
CA GLY A 354 13.02 20.44 10.97
C GLY A 354 11.86 19.51 11.38
N LYS A 355 11.05 18.97 10.46
CA LYS A 355 10.01 17.96 10.80
C LYS A 355 10.20 16.65 10.02
N ARG A 356 11.13 15.80 10.45
CA ARG A 356 11.51 14.56 9.73
C ARG A 356 10.96 13.27 10.35
N LEU A 357 10.66 13.28 11.65
CA LEU A 357 9.91 12.24 12.35
C LEU A 357 8.91 12.95 13.25
N ARG A 358 7.65 12.53 13.23
CA ARG A 358 6.61 13.06 14.12
C ARG A 358 6.18 11.94 15.04
N TRP A 359 6.40 12.13 16.34
CA TRP A 359 5.72 11.28 17.29
C TRP A 359 4.24 11.65 17.27
N THR A 360 3.39 10.67 16.98
CA THR A 360 1.95 10.81 16.96
C THR A 360 1.36 9.99 18.10
N ASP A 361 0.13 10.27 18.48
CA ASP A 361 -0.59 9.64 19.59
C ASP A 361 -1.54 8.52 19.13
N GLY A 362 -1.50 8.13 17.85
CA GLY A 362 -2.30 7.03 17.33
C GLY A 362 -2.15 6.79 15.84
N TYR A 363 -3.25 6.40 15.20
CA TYR A 363 -3.23 5.94 13.82
C TYR A 363 -3.91 6.90 12.87
N GLN A 364 -3.33 7.03 11.69
CA GLN A 364 -3.88 7.78 10.59
C GLN A 364 -5.10 7.07 10.01
N ALA A 365 -6.24 7.77 9.92
CA ALA A 365 -7.38 7.29 9.14
C ALA A 365 -7.02 7.35 7.65
N PRO A 366 -6.89 6.23 6.92
CA PRO A 366 -6.42 6.26 5.53
C PRO A 366 -7.50 6.81 4.57
N PRO A 367 -7.12 7.33 3.38
CA PRO A 367 -8.08 7.46 2.29
C PRO A 367 -8.61 6.06 1.93
N LEU A 368 -9.84 5.99 1.44
CA LEU A 368 -10.57 4.74 1.17
C LEU A 368 -10.67 4.44 -0.34
N ASP A 369 -9.87 5.11 -1.17
CA ASP A 369 -9.80 4.82 -2.59
C ASP A 369 -9.39 3.35 -2.82
N GLY A 370 -10.18 2.59 -3.57
CA GLY A 370 -9.97 1.16 -3.78
C GLY A 370 -10.12 0.29 -2.53
N ILE A 371 -10.78 0.76 -1.47
CA ILE A 371 -10.93 0.01 -0.20
C ILE A 371 -11.54 -1.38 -0.37
N TRP A 372 -12.33 -1.60 -1.43
CA TRP A 372 -12.86 -2.91 -1.76
C TRP A 372 -11.72 -3.94 -2.00
N ALA A 373 -10.61 -3.51 -2.59
CA ALA A 373 -9.53 -4.39 -3.02
C ALA A 373 -8.57 -4.81 -1.89
N THR A 374 -8.63 -4.14 -0.73
CA THR A 374 -7.57 -4.21 0.29
C THR A 374 -8.01 -4.93 1.55
N ALA A 375 -8.87 -5.93 1.45
CA ALA A 375 -9.19 -6.79 2.58
C ALA A 375 -8.00 -7.74 2.88
N PRO A 376 -7.75 -8.12 4.15
CA PRO A 376 -8.47 -7.70 5.37
C PRO A 376 -8.20 -6.25 5.80
N TYR A 377 -8.97 -5.76 6.77
CA TYR A 377 -8.98 -4.37 7.22
C TYR A 377 -8.29 -4.15 8.57
N PHE A 378 -8.04 -2.88 8.86
CA PHE A 378 -7.22 -2.34 9.95
C PHE A 378 -5.72 -2.52 9.76
N HIS A 379 -4.95 -1.80 10.56
CA HIS A 379 -3.49 -1.75 10.43
C HIS A 379 -2.80 -3.09 10.63
N ASN A 380 -3.48 -4.08 11.21
CA ASN A 380 -2.98 -5.42 11.50
C ASN A 380 -3.73 -6.53 10.73
N GLY A 381 -4.65 -6.17 9.82
CA GLY A 381 -5.41 -7.15 9.02
C GLY A 381 -6.38 -8.03 9.83
N SER A 382 -6.84 -7.55 10.98
CA SER A 382 -7.65 -8.32 11.94
C SER A 382 -9.13 -8.43 11.61
N VAL A 383 -9.64 -7.63 10.66
CA VAL A 383 -11.07 -7.57 10.33
C VAL A 383 -11.31 -8.04 8.89
N PRO A 384 -12.04 -9.14 8.65
CA PRO A 384 -12.01 -9.81 7.35
C PRO A 384 -12.79 -9.09 6.23
N THR A 385 -13.83 -8.33 6.55
CA THR A 385 -14.70 -7.68 5.56
C THR A 385 -15.16 -6.28 6.01
N LEU A 386 -15.62 -5.42 5.09
CA LEU A 386 -16.16 -4.10 5.44
C LEU A 386 -17.40 -4.20 6.35
N TYR A 387 -18.23 -5.23 6.17
CA TYR A 387 -19.32 -5.51 7.10
C TYR A 387 -18.83 -5.61 8.55
N HIS A 388 -17.74 -6.33 8.79
CA HIS A 388 -17.15 -6.50 10.11
C HIS A 388 -16.45 -5.23 10.61
N VAL A 389 -15.97 -4.34 9.72
CA VAL A 389 -15.51 -3.00 10.12
C VAL A 389 -16.67 -2.20 10.71
N LEU A 390 -17.84 -2.24 10.06
CA LEU A 390 -19.05 -1.47 10.43
C LEU A 390 -19.92 -2.12 11.51
N LYS A 391 -19.67 -3.37 11.89
CA LYS A 391 -20.38 -4.09 12.94
C LYS A 391 -19.38 -4.85 13.82
N SER A 392 -18.88 -4.18 14.86
CA SER A 392 -17.83 -4.71 15.73
C SER A 392 -18.26 -6.00 16.44
N SER A 393 -19.51 -6.07 16.87
CA SER A 393 -20.15 -7.23 17.49
C SER A 393 -20.16 -8.51 16.64
N ALA A 394 -19.95 -8.40 15.33
CA ALA A 394 -19.92 -9.56 14.42
C ALA A 394 -18.50 -10.03 14.10
N ARG A 395 -17.44 -9.33 14.55
CA ARG A 395 -16.05 -9.65 14.18
C ARG A 395 -15.67 -11.03 14.74
N PRO A 396 -15.14 -11.95 13.92
CA PRO A 396 -14.75 -13.27 14.40
C PRO A 396 -13.57 -13.14 15.37
N ARG A 397 -13.58 -13.93 16.44
CA ARG A 397 -12.44 -14.01 17.38
C ARG A 397 -11.26 -14.75 16.76
N ARG A 398 -11.54 -15.78 15.96
CA ARG A 398 -10.54 -16.53 15.20
C ARG A 398 -11.08 -16.89 13.84
N PHE A 399 -10.24 -16.79 12.82
CA PHE A 399 -10.64 -17.17 11.48
C PHE A 399 -9.47 -17.66 10.64
N THR A 400 -9.79 -18.39 9.59
CA THR A 400 -8.88 -18.74 8.51
C THR A 400 -9.56 -18.47 7.16
N ARG A 401 -8.79 -18.43 6.09
CA ARG A 401 -9.28 -18.26 4.71
C ARG A 401 -8.45 -19.11 3.75
N SER A 402 -8.83 -19.13 2.47
CA SER A 402 -8.11 -19.92 1.46
C SER A 402 -6.72 -19.37 1.11
N PHE A 403 -6.47 -18.08 1.34
CA PHE A 403 -5.29 -17.33 0.88
C PHE A 403 -5.08 -17.34 -0.63
N ARG A 404 -6.09 -17.76 -1.39
CA ARG A 404 -6.22 -17.52 -2.82
C ARG A 404 -6.83 -16.15 -3.06
N THR A 405 -6.71 -15.67 -4.29
CA THR A 405 -7.15 -14.33 -4.71
C THR A 405 -8.18 -14.39 -5.84
N GLU A 406 -8.88 -15.51 -5.99
CA GLU A 406 -9.86 -15.71 -7.05
C GLU A 406 -11.23 -15.12 -6.68
N VAL A 407 -12.09 -14.96 -7.68
CA VAL A 407 -13.43 -14.38 -7.50
C VAL A 407 -14.25 -15.23 -6.53
N GLU A 408 -14.10 -16.55 -6.59
CA GLU A 408 -14.83 -17.51 -5.77
C GLU A 408 -14.45 -17.41 -4.29
N ASP A 409 -13.27 -16.90 -3.98
CA ASP A 409 -12.77 -16.71 -2.62
C ASP A 409 -13.19 -15.35 -2.02
N TYR A 410 -13.81 -14.47 -2.80
CA TYR A 410 -14.19 -13.12 -2.39
C TYR A 410 -15.69 -13.00 -2.09
N ASP A 411 -16.05 -12.33 -0.98
CA ASP A 411 -17.43 -12.02 -0.60
C ASP A 411 -17.79 -10.62 -1.14
N THR A 412 -18.53 -10.58 -2.26
CA THR A 412 -18.96 -9.34 -2.91
C THR A 412 -20.02 -8.57 -2.12
N LEU A 413 -20.75 -9.24 -1.23
CA LEU A 413 -21.77 -8.62 -0.39
C LEU A 413 -21.12 -7.91 0.79
N ARG A 414 -20.31 -8.63 1.57
CA ARG A 414 -19.64 -8.09 2.76
C ARG A 414 -18.36 -7.31 2.46
N VAL A 415 -17.86 -7.41 1.23
CA VAL A 415 -16.64 -6.79 0.68
C VAL A 415 -15.41 -7.20 1.50
N GLY A 416 -14.83 -8.33 1.11
CA GLY A 416 -13.61 -8.89 1.68
C GLY A 416 -13.44 -10.37 1.32
N TRP A 417 -12.45 -11.04 1.90
CA TRP A 417 -12.25 -12.46 1.64
C TRP A 417 -13.23 -13.31 2.43
N LYS A 418 -13.77 -14.37 1.80
CA LYS A 418 -14.50 -15.41 2.50
C LYS A 418 -13.58 -16.04 3.55
N PHE A 419 -14.14 -16.30 4.72
CA PHE A 419 -13.41 -16.88 5.84
C PHE A 419 -14.24 -17.96 6.52
N THR A 420 -13.56 -18.82 7.27
CA THR A 420 -14.16 -19.77 8.18
C THR A 420 -13.85 -19.32 9.60
N GLU A 421 -14.88 -19.07 10.40
CA GLU A 421 -14.71 -18.80 11.83
C GLU A 421 -14.31 -20.08 12.57
N LEU A 422 -13.38 -19.95 13.51
CA LEU A 422 -12.86 -21.06 14.28
C LEU A 422 -13.18 -20.84 15.76
N THR A 423 -13.67 -21.89 16.42
CA THR A 423 -13.96 -21.83 17.87
C THR A 423 -12.73 -22.17 18.72
N GLN A 424 -11.85 -23.02 18.20
CA GLN A 424 -10.65 -23.50 18.87
C GLN A 424 -9.40 -22.71 18.45
N PRO A 425 -8.39 -22.59 19.34
CA PRO A 425 -7.08 -22.08 18.95
C PRO A 425 -6.39 -23.01 17.94
N PRO A 426 -5.33 -22.54 17.25
CA PRO A 426 -4.51 -23.39 16.38
C PRO A 426 -3.99 -24.61 17.13
N ASP A 427 -4.14 -25.81 16.56
CA ASP A 427 -3.53 -27.02 17.11
C ASP A 427 -1.99 -26.83 17.17
N PRO A 428 -1.37 -26.95 18.35
CA PRO A 428 0.08 -26.78 18.49
C PRO A 428 0.89 -27.80 17.70
N ASN A 429 0.30 -28.94 17.32
CA ASN A 429 0.97 -29.98 16.53
C ASN A 429 1.00 -29.67 15.03
N LEU A 430 0.24 -28.67 14.56
CA LEU A 430 0.31 -28.25 13.16
C LEU A 430 1.69 -27.65 12.83
N PRO A 431 2.20 -27.87 11.60
CA PRO A 431 3.39 -27.17 11.13
C PRO A 431 3.25 -25.65 11.28
N PRO A 432 4.34 -24.92 11.61
CA PRO A 432 4.28 -23.47 11.82
C PRO A 432 3.59 -22.68 10.69
N ILE A 433 3.84 -23.06 9.43
CA ILE A 433 3.20 -22.45 8.25
C ILE A 433 1.68 -22.63 8.22
N GLU A 434 1.16 -23.76 8.74
CA GLU A 434 -0.28 -24.00 8.84
C GLU A 434 -0.88 -23.26 10.05
N ARG A 435 -0.17 -23.20 11.18
CA ARG A 435 -0.62 -22.39 12.33
C ARG A 435 -0.75 -20.92 11.99
N ARG A 436 0.17 -20.37 11.18
CA ARG A 436 0.11 -18.97 10.71
C ARG A 436 -1.05 -18.69 9.77
N LYS A 437 -1.74 -19.69 9.22
CA LYS A 437 -2.99 -19.48 8.45
C LYS A 437 -4.21 -19.17 9.33
N ILE A 438 -4.08 -19.29 10.65
CA ILE A 438 -5.15 -18.98 11.59
C ILE A 438 -4.86 -17.62 12.23
N TYR A 439 -5.76 -16.68 12.00
CA TYR A 439 -5.75 -15.39 12.67
C TYR A 439 -6.47 -15.53 14.01
N ASP A 440 -5.76 -15.31 15.11
CA ASP A 440 -6.30 -15.33 16.48
C ASP A 440 -6.14 -13.94 17.11
N THR A 441 -7.26 -13.26 17.35
CA THR A 441 -7.28 -11.87 17.80
C THR A 441 -6.92 -11.71 19.28
N THR A 442 -6.72 -12.81 20.00
CA THR A 442 -6.25 -12.78 21.40
C THR A 442 -4.74 -12.72 21.52
N GLN A 443 -4.01 -12.83 20.40
CA GLN A 443 -2.54 -12.76 20.39
C GLN A 443 -2.08 -11.29 20.36
N PRO A 444 -0.88 -10.98 20.88
CA PRO A 444 -0.30 -9.64 20.80
C PRO A 444 -0.29 -9.08 19.38
N GLY A 445 -0.67 -7.81 19.22
CA GLY A 445 -0.69 -7.12 17.93
C GLY A 445 -1.83 -7.49 16.99
N ARG A 446 -2.72 -8.39 17.39
CA ARG A 446 -3.79 -8.95 16.53
C ARG A 446 -5.19 -8.59 17.00
N SER A 447 -5.36 -7.69 17.96
CA SER A 447 -6.69 -7.28 18.42
C SER A 447 -7.51 -6.73 17.25
N ASN A 448 -8.76 -7.19 17.17
CA ASN A 448 -9.77 -6.71 16.24
C ASN A 448 -10.71 -5.68 16.87
N ALA A 449 -10.33 -5.11 18.03
CA ALA A 449 -11.11 -4.10 18.73
C ALA A 449 -11.02 -2.71 18.06
N GLY A 450 -11.77 -1.75 18.59
CA GLY A 450 -11.73 -0.35 18.14
C GLY A 450 -12.50 -0.05 16.86
N HIS A 451 -12.47 1.21 16.46
CA HIS A 451 -13.19 1.74 15.31
C HIS A 451 -14.67 1.28 15.32
N THR A 452 -15.36 1.58 16.42
CA THR A 452 -16.76 1.20 16.67
C THR A 452 -17.77 2.21 16.11
N TYR A 453 -17.29 3.21 15.35
CA TYR A 453 -18.12 4.30 14.81
C TYR A 453 -19.27 3.82 13.91
N GLY A 454 -19.19 2.62 13.33
CA GLY A 454 -20.25 2.01 12.53
C GLY A 454 -21.35 1.30 13.34
N ASP A 455 -21.14 1.07 14.64
CA ASP A 455 -22.07 0.27 15.46
C ASP A 455 -23.42 0.95 15.68
N SER A 456 -23.45 2.28 15.63
CA SER A 456 -24.68 3.08 15.72
C SER A 456 -25.55 3.03 14.46
N LEU A 457 -25.01 2.54 13.34
CA LEU A 457 -25.77 2.41 12.10
C LEU A 457 -26.81 1.29 12.22
N THR A 458 -27.98 1.48 11.61
CA THR A 458 -28.92 0.38 11.37
C THR A 458 -28.36 -0.60 10.34
N GLU A 459 -28.92 -1.80 10.28
CA GLU A 459 -28.48 -2.81 9.32
C GLU A 459 -28.61 -2.34 7.86
N SER A 460 -29.71 -1.68 7.51
CA SER A 460 -29.90 -1.11 6.18
C SER A 460 -28.90 -0.02 5.85
N GLN A 461 -28.57 0.86 6.81
CA GLN A 461 -27.57 1.91 6.63
C GLN A 461 -26.17 1.33 6.40
N ARG A 462 -25.80 0.24 7.08
CA ARG A 462 -24.52 -0.45 6.83
C ARG A 462 -24.43 -0.96 5.41
N TRP A 463 -25.49 -1.62 4.90
CA TRP A 463 -25.50 -2.14 3.54
C TRP A 463 -25.47 -1.04 2.48
N ASP A 464 -26.21 0.06 2.70
CA ASP A 464 -26.15 1.22 1.81
C ASP A 464 -24.74 1.85 1.81
N LEU A 465 -24.11 1.97 2.99
CA LEU A 465 -22.73 2.47 3.12
C LEU A 465 -21.70 1.57 2.43
N ILE A 466 -21.80 0.24 2.60
CA ILE A 466 -20.93 -0.72 1.90
C ILE A 466 -21.06 -0.55 0.38
N GLU A 467 -22.28 -0.35 -0.12
CA GLU A 467 -22.50 -0.14 -1.55
C GLU A 467 -21.81 1.14 -2.07
N TYR A 468 -21.79 2.21 -1.27
CA TYR A 468 -21.00 3.40 -1.58
C TYR A 468 -19.50 3.13 -1.54
N LEU A 469 -19.00 2.39 -0.56
CA LEU A 469 -17.57 2.06 -0.45
C LEU A 469 -17.05 1.22 -1.65
N LYS A 470 -17.93 0.48 -2.34
CA LYS A 470 -17.60 -0.20 -3.62
C LYS A 470 -17.31 0.78 -4.76
N THR A 471 -17.79 2.02 -4.67
CA THR A 471 -17.58 3.05 -5.70
C THR A 471 -16.26 3.80 -5.56
N LEU A 472 -15.56 3.62 -4.44
CA LEU A 472 -14.35 4.35 -4.07
C LEU A 472 -13.05 3.70 -4.57
#